data_AF-A0A352SB29-F1
#
_entry.id   AF-A0A352SB29-F1
#
_cell.length_a   1.000
_cell.length_b   1.000
_cell.length_c   1.000
_cell.angle_alpha   90.00
_cell.angle_beta   90.00
_cell.angle_gamma   90.00
#
_symmetry.space_group_name_H-M   'P 1'
#
loop_
_entity.id
_entity.type
_entity.pdbx_description
1 polymer ?
#
loop_
_entity_poly.entity_id
_entity_poly.type
_entity_poly.pdbx_seq_one_letter_code
_entity_poly.pdbx_strand_id
1 'polypeptide(L)'
;MPDHDSPSPPPTSGGVPQPARKRRARWLPSLVWLIPIVAAVVGVSLLINTLASRGPEINVTFRSADGLTPGKTAVRYKDVDIGLVKSVRLASDRSHVIASIELTKDAESFAVKDTRFWVVRPRFAISGVSGLETLLSGAYIGVDAGKSRESTRNFIGLEVPPVVTADASGRQFVLRAQDLGSLDIGSPVYYRRVQVGQVVAYQLDPNGRDISLRVFVNKPYDKLVNGDTRFWHASGVDLKLDANGLKLSTQSLVTVLLGGVAFQAPDNSTATQPASENTQFLLASDQSEAMKEPEELAPALAVLNFDQSVRGLSPGAPVDFRGVIVGQVRSIGIEYQRDKKAFRMPVVVEFYPSRMGFRERDVSDEAKKRSIVQGLVKRGMRAQLRTGNLLTGQLYVALDFFPKAPPPKDLDLNATMPELPTTPGAFDE
;
A
#
# COMPACT_ATOMS: atom_id res chain seq x y z
N MET A 1 24.13 -84.71 -119.21
CA MET A 1 25.14 -85.71 -118.78
C MET A 1 26.51 -85.06 -118.81
N PRO A 2 27.40 -85.32 -117.86
CA PRO A 2 27.28 -86.27 -116.72
C PRO A 2 27.54 -85.59 -115.35
N ASP A 3 26.81 -85.92 -114.29
CA ASP A 3 27.03 -87.01 -113.28
C ASP A 3 27.93 -86.50 -112.11
N HIS A 4 27.80 -86.84 -110.82
CA HIS A 4 27.37 -88.07 -110.15
C HIS A 4 27.05 -87.79 -108.66
N ASP A 5 26.08 -88.54 -108.14
CA ASP A 5 26.01 -89.27 -106.86
C ASP A 5 26.14 -88.67 -105.44
N SER A 6 25.26 -89.22 -104.60
CA SER A 6 25.04 -89.02 -103.16
C SER A 6 26.05 -89.81 -102.28
N PRO A 7 26.12 -89.61 -100.94
CA PRO A 7 25.23 -90.38 -100.04
C PRO A 7 24.83 -89.68 -98.71
N SER A 8 23.65 -90.03 -98.18
CA SER A 8 23.26 -89.89 -96.75
C SER A 8 23.90 -91.02 -95.92
N PRO A 9 24.26 -90.88 -94.61
CA PRO A 9 23.35 -91.17 -93.45
C PRO A 9 23.79 -90.50 -92.09
N PRO A 10 23.30 -90.89 -90.87
CA PRO A 10 21.93 -90.98 -90.33
C PRO A 10 21.80 -90.29 -88.91
N PRO A 11 20.96 -90.71 -87.92
CA PRO A 11 20.02 -89.82 -87.23
C PRO A 11 20.38 -89.53 -85.75
N THR A 12 19.88 -88.43 -85.18
CA THR A 12 19.95 -88.22 -83.71
C THR A 12 18.62 -87.78 -83.13
N SER A 13 18.00 -88.79 -82.47
CA SER A 13 17.42 -88.78 -81.13
C SER A 13 16.37 -87.72 -80.77
N GLY A 14 15.18 -88.23 -80.45
CA GLY A 14 14.02 -87.48 -79.97
C GLY A 14 14.28 -86.68 -78.69
N GLY A 15 13.79 -85.45 -78.70
CA GLY A 15 13.71 -84.58 -77.54
C GLY A 15 12.48 -84.92 -76.69
N VAL A 16 12.73 -85.26 -75.43
CA VAL A 16 11.75 -85.40 -74.34
C VAL A 16 11.12 -84.02 -74.06
N PRO A 17 9.81 -83.91 -73.75
CA PRO A 17 9.17 -82.61 -73.54
C PRO A 17 9.70 -81.92 -72.28
N GLN A 18 10.17 -80.68 -72.42
CA GLN A 18 10.59 -79.84 -71.29
C GLN A 18 9.38 -79.38 -70.47
N PRO A 19 9.45 -79.45 -69.12
CA PRO A 19 8.36 -79.00 -68.26
C PRO A 19 8.30 -77.47 -68.23
N ALA A 20 7.18 -76.90 -68.70
CA ALA A 20 6.88 -75.49 -68.56
C ALA A 20 6.58 -75.15 -67.08
N ARG A 21 7.60 -74.71 -66.33
CA ARG A 21 7.40 -74.07 -65.03
C ARG A 21 6.70 -72.73 -65.22
N LYS A 22 5.38 -72.69 -65.05
CA LYS A 22 4.67 -71.43 -64.76
C LYS A 22 5.16 -70.92 -63.41
N ARG A 23 6.03 -69.90 -63.41
CA ARG A 23 6.37 -69.12 -62.23
C ARG A 23 5.07 -68.48 -61.73
N ARG A 24 4.55 -68.95 -60.59
CA ARG A 24 3.44 -68.31 -59.90
C ARG A 24 3.91 -66.91 -59.51
N ALA A 25 3.39 -65.89 -60.19
CA ALA A 25 3.69 -64.50 -59.91
C ALA A 25 3.18 -64.17 -58.49
N ARG A 26 4.05 -64.25 -57.49
CA ARG A 26 3.81 -63.64 -56.18
C ARG A 26 4.12 -62.15 -56.30
N TRP A 27 3.14 -61.41 -56.82
CA TRP A 27 3.18 -59.96 -56.96
C TRP A 27 2.55 -59.29 -55.74
N LEU A 28 3.01 -59.63 -54.54
CA LEU A 28 2.66 -58.89 -53.32
C LEU A 28 3.86 -58.88 -52.35
N PRO A 29 4.85 -57.98 -52.53
CA PRO A 29 5.87 -57.75 -51.51
C PRO A 29 5.44 -56.73 -50.43
N SER A 30 4.23 -56.17 -50.45
CA SER A 30 4.00 -54.84 -49.87
C SER A 30 3.18 -54.74 -48.58
N LEU A 31 2.57 -55.82 -48.05
CA LEU A 31 1.75 -55.68 -46.83
C LEU A 31 2.58 -55.57 -45.54
N VAL A 32 3.72 -56.27 -45.48
CA VAL A 32 4.60 -56.28 -44.27
C VAL A 32 5.27 -54.92 -44.05
N TRP A 33 5.58 -54.19 -45.13
CA TRP A 33 6.21 -52.87 -45.08
C TRP A 33 5.22 -51.72 -44.81
N LEU A 34 3.92 -52.01 -44.88
CA LEU A 34 2.86 -51.04 -44.62
C LEU A 34 2.81 -50.68 -43.12
N ILE A 35 3.08 -51.63 -42.23
CA ILE A 35 3.10 -51.43 -40.77
C ILE A 35 4.20 -50.43 -40.35
N PRO A 36 5.48 -50.57 -40.75
CA PRO A 36 6.52 -49.58 -40.47
C PRO A 36 6.22 -48.18 -41.00
N ILE A 37 5.66 -48.07 -42.22
CA ILE A 37 5.31 -46.77 -42.80
C ILE A 37 4.20 -46.11 -42.00
N VAL A 38 3.14 -46.85 -41.66
CA VAL A 38 2.04 -46.33 -40.84
C VAL A 38 2.55 -45.92 -39.46
N ALA A 39 3.40 -46.72 -38.82
CA ALA A 39 4.02 -46.35 -37.54
C ALA A 39 4.89 -45.09 -37.65
N ALA A 40 5.66 -44.94 -38.74
CA ALA A 40 6.45 -43.75 -39.00
C ALA A 40 5.57 -42.51 -39.23
N VAL A 41 4.47 -42.64 -39.99
CA VAL A 41 3.51 -41.55 -40.22
C VAL A 41 2.82 -41.15 -38.91
N VAL A 42 2.42 -42.11 -38.08
CA VAL A 42 1.87 -41.83 -36.74
C VAL A 42 2.91 -41.16 -35.84
N GLY A 43 4.16 -41.64 -35.85
CA GLY A 43 5.26 -41.04 -35.10
C GLY A 43 5.56 -39.60 -35.52
N VAL A 44 5.62 -39.34 -36.82
CA VAL A 44 5.77 -37.99 -37.38
C VAL A 44 4.56 -37.12 -37.05
N SER A 45 3.34 -37.66 -37.13
CA SER A 45 2.11 -36.95 -36.76
C SER A 45 2.10 -36.56 -35.28
N LEU A 46 2.45 -37.49 -34.38
CA LEU A 46 2.59 -37.20 -32.95
C LEU A 46 3.69 -36.19 -32.70
N LEU A 47 4.83 -36.29 -33.39
CA LEU A 47 5.93 -35.33 -33.26
C LEU A 47 5.49 -33.92 -33.68
N ILE A 48 4.86 -33.79 -34.86
CA ILE A 48 4.32 -32.52 -35.36
C ILE A 48 3.27 -31.96 -34.40
N ASN A 49 2.34 -32.80 -33.94
CA ASN A 49 1.31 -32.36 -32.99
C ASN A 49 1.94 -31.88 -31.68
N THR A 50 2.94 -32.61 -31.15
CA THR A 50 3.64 -32.24 -29.91
C THR A 50 4.41 -30.94 -30.06
N LEU A 51 5.04 -30.68 -31.21
CA LEU A 51 5.72 -29.41 -31.48
C LEU A 51 4.73 -28.27 -31.73
N ALA A 52 3.63 -28.53 -32.43
CA ALA A 52 2.60 -27.54 -32.76
C ALA A 52 1.70 -27.17 -31.58
N SER A 53 1.67 -27.98 -30.52
CA SER A 53 0.93 -27.73 -29.28
C SER A 53 1.72 -26.94 -28.23
N ARG A 54 3.05 -26.78 -28.40
CA ARG A 54 3.88 -25.98 -27.49
C ARG A 54 3.80 -24.50 -27.83
N GLY A 55 3.67 -23.66 -26.80
CA GLY A 55 3.77 -22.21 -26.98
C GLY A 55 5.22 -21.73 -27.04
N PRO A 56 5.44 -20.42 -27.21
CA PRO A 56 6.78 -19.85 -27.31
C PRO A 56 7.55 -19.98 -25.99
N GLU A 57 8.84 -20.33 -26.08
CA GLU A 57 9.78 -20.19 -24.96
C GLU A 57 10.29 -18.75 -24.88
N ILE A 58 10.25 -18.17 -23.68
CA ILE A 58 10.73 -16.82 -23.35
C ILE A 58 11.79 -16.89 -22.24
N ASN A 59 12.68 -15.90 -22.20
CA ASN A 59 13.68 -15.72 -21.17
C ASN A 59 13.35 -14.47 -20.35
N VAL A 60 13.20 -14.63 -19.04
CA VAL A 60 12.94 -13.53 -18.11
C VAL A 60 14.11 -13.41 -17.14
N THR A 61 14.66 -12.20 -17.05
CA THR A 61 15.81 -11.90 -16.20
C THR A 61 15.37 -11.39 -14.84
N PHE A 62 15.84 -12.01 -13.75
CA PHE A 62 15.58 -11.61 -12.35
C PHE A 62 16.90 -11.37 -11.60
N ARG A 63 16.87 -10.63 -10.48
CA ARG A 63 18.08 -10.45 -9.66
C ARG A 63 18.42 -11.70 -8.85
N SER A 64 17.40 -12.46 -8.44
CA SER A 64 17.54 -13.67 -7.62
C SER A 64 16.68 -14.82 -8.14
N ALA A 65 17.15 -16.06 -7.92
CA ALA A 65 16.38 -17.28 -8.16
C ALA A 65 15.44 -17.65 -7.00
N ASP A 66 15.38 -16.83 -5.95
CA ASP A 66 14.62 -17.12 -4.73
C ASP A 66 13.14 -17.37 -5.00
N GLY A 67 12.66 -18.55 -4.60
CA GLY A 67 11.31 -19.06 -4.85
C GLY A 67 11.07 -19.69 -6.23
N LEU A 68 12.00 -19.59 -7.18
CA LEU A 68 11.85 -20.13 -8.53
C LEU A 68 12.40 -21.55 -8.65
N THR A 69 11.53 -22.52 -8.87
CA THR A 69 11.89 -23.93 -9.02
C THR A 69 11.57 -24.43 -10.43
N PRO A 70 12.56 -24.90 -11.21
CA PRO A 70 12.35 -25.51 -12.52
C PRO A 70 11.32 -26.66 -12.47
N GLY A 71 10.40 -26.67 -13.43
CA GLY A 71 9.34 -27.67 -13.57
C GLY A 71 8.19 -27.56 -12.57
N LYS A 72 8.23 -26.60 -11.63
CA LYS A 72 7.19 -26.42 -10.61
C LYS A 72 6.59 -25.01 -10.58
N THR A 73 7.42 -23.99 -10.75
CA THR A 73 6.97 -22.60 -10.70
C THR A 73 6.11 -22.28 -11.93
N ALA A 74 4.82 -22.07 -11.71
CA ALA A 74 3.87 -21.66 -12.73
C ALA A 74 3.99 -20.17 -13.05
N VAL A 75 3.62 -19.82 -14.27
CA VAL A 75 3.45 -18.45 -14.73
C VAL A 75 1.96 -18.19 -14.84
N ARG A 76 1.47 -17.19 -14.12
CA ARG A 76 0.05 -16.94 -13.93
C ARG A 76 -0.38 -15.57 -14.44
N TYR A 77 -1.51 -15.55 -15.11
CA TYR A 77 -2.25 -14.34 -15.43
C TYR A 77 -3.64 -14.44 -14.83
N LYS A 78 -3.99 -13.52 -13.92
CA LYS A 78 -5.28 -13.53 -13.19
C LYS A 78 -5.59 -14.91 -12.57
N ASP A 79 -4.60 -15.48 -11.90
CA ASP A 79 -4.67 -16.81 -11.25
C ASP A 79 -4.87 -18.01 -12.20
N VAL A 80 -4.74 -17.81 -13.52
CA VAL A 80 -4.74 -18.87 -14.53
C VAL A 80 -3.31 -19.21 -14.93
N ASP A 81 -2.95 -20.49 -14.89
CA ASP A 81 -1.65 -20.99 -15.33
C ASP A 81 -1.52 -20.89 -16.87
N ILE A 82 -0.61 -20.03 -17.33
CA ILE A 82 -0.35 -19.74 -18.75
C ILE A 82 1.07 -20.15 -19.19
N GLY A 83 1.84 -20.75 -18.29
CA GLY A 83 3.18 -21.24 -18.58
C GLY A 83 3.88 -21.85 -17.38
N LEU A 84 5.07 -22.38 -17.60
CA LEU A 84 5.88 -23.06 -16.58
C LEU A 84 7.35 -22.68 -16.72
N VAL A 85 8.03 -22.44 -15.60
CA VAL A 85 9.49 -22.25 -15.57
C VAL A 85 10.16 -23.58 -15.90
N LYS A 86 10.86 -23.65 -17.04
CA LYS A 86 11.55 -24.85 -17.52
C LYS A 86 12.96 -24.99 -16.95
N SER A 87 13.69 -23.88 -16.86
CA SER A 87 15.03 -23.87 -16.25
C SER A 87 15.39 -22.50 -15.70
N VAL A 88 16.28 -22.49 -14.71
CA VAL A 88 16.81 -21.28 -14.07
C VAL A 88 18.33 -21.38 -14.14
N ARG A 89 18.99 -20.38 -14.74
CA ARG A 89 20.45 -20.35 -14.93
C ARG A 89 21.01 -19.04 -14.42
N LEU A 90 22.16 -19.09 -13.77
CA LEU A 90 22.92 -17.89 -13.42
C LEU A 90 23.59 -17.35 -14.69
N ALA A 91 23.54 -16.04 -14.89
CA ALA A 91 24.24 -15.40 -15.99
C ALA A 91 25.76 -15.59 -15.86
N SER A 92 26.48 -15.51 -16.99
CA SER A 92 27.93 -15.76 -17.03
C SER A 92 28.73 -14.79 -16.13
N ASP A 93 28.21 -13.58 -15.93
CA ASP A 93 28.78 -12.54 -15.06
C ASP A 93 28.38 -12.68 -13.59
N ARG A 94 27.50 -13.64 -13.25
CA ARG A 94 26.94 -13.91 -11.92
C ARG A 94 26.12 -12.75 -11.34
N SER A 95 25.73 -11.75 -12.14
CA SER A 95 25.01 -10.57 -11.64
C SER A 95 23.50 -10.74 -11.56
N HIS A 96 22.95 -11.67 -12.35
CA HIS A 96 21.52 -11.91 -12.47
C HIS A 96 21.23 -13.36 -12.85
N VAL A 97 19.95 -13.73 -12.77
CA VAL A 97 19.42 -15.05 -13.07
C VAL A 97 18.51 -14.97 -14.29
N ILE A 98 18.64 -15.92 -15.20
CA ILE A 98 17.81 -16.05 -16.40
C ILE A 98 16.90 -17.26 -16.21
N ALA A 99 15.59 -17.01 -16.12
CA ALA A 99 14.56 -18.04 -16.09
C ALA A 99 14.04 -18.26 -17.52
N SER A 100 14.18 -19.47 -18.04
CA SER A 100 13.54 -19.89 -19.29
C SER A 100 12.15 -20.44 -18.98
N ILE A 101 11.14 -19.83 -19.58
CA ILE A 101 9.73 -20.08 -19.34
C ILE A 101 9.10 -20.59 -20.63
N GLU A 102 8.39 -21.71 -20.54
CA GLU A 102 7.58 -22.26 -21.62
C GLU A 102 6.14 -21.78 -21.43
N LEU A 103 5.66 -20.92 -22.35
CA LEU A 103 4.27 -20.49 -22.37
C LEU A 103 3.38 -21.55 -23.04
N THR A 104 2.10 -21.57 -22.69
CA THR A 104 1.10 -22.34 -23.43
C THR A 104 0.81 -21.67 -24.78
N LYS A 105 0.23 -22.42 -25.73
CA LYS A 105 -0.02 -21.93 -27.09
C LYS A 105 -1.01 -20.75 -27.13
N ASP A 106 -2.02 -20.79 -26.28
CA ASP A 106 -3.00 -19.72 -26.07
C ASP A 106 -2.41 -18.47 -25.40
N ALA A 107 -1.24 -18.60 -24.77
CA ALA A 107 -0.52 -17.50 -24.14
C ALA A 107 0.56 -16.85 -25.03
N GLU A 108 0.62 -17.18 -26.33
CA GLU A 108 1.58 -16.59 -27.27
C GLU A 108 1.45 -15.06 -27.35
N SER A 109 0.24 -14.52 -27.19
CA SER A 109 -0.04 -13.08 -27.18
C SER A 109 0.62 -12.32 -26.02
N PHE A 110 1.07 -13.01 -24.97
CA PHE A 110 1.81 -12.39 -23.87
C PHE A 110 3.30 -12.19 -24.20
N ALA A 111 3.83 -12.79 -25.26
CA ALA A 111 5.22 -12.63 -25.68
C ALA A 111 5.43 -11.34 -26.51
N VAL A 112 5.00 -10.19 -25.96
CA VAL A 112 5.09 -8.86 -26.59
C VAL A 112 5.89 -7.88 -25.74
N LYS A 113 6.51 -6.88 -26.38
CA LYS A 113 7.54 -6.00 -25.79
C LYS A 113 7.20 -5.33 -24.47
N ASP A 114 5.94 -4.99 -24.24
CA ASP A 114 5.46 -4.28 -23.05
C ASP A 114 4.82 -5.19 -22.00
N THR A 115 4.87 -6.52 -22.18
CA THR A 115 4.47 -7.48 -21.14
C THR A 115 5.41 -7.40 -19.95
N ARG A 116 4.84 -7.40 -18.75
CA ARG A 116 5.58 -7.31 -17.50
C ARG A 116 5.45 -8.61 -16.73
N PHE A 117 6.58 -9.13 -16.24
CA PHE A 117 6.67 -10.33 -15.42
C PHE A 117 7.19 -9.96 -14.04
N TRP A 118 6.69 -10.56 -12.97
CA TRP A 118 7.22 -10.37 -11.62
C TRP A 118 7.12 -11.62 -10.77
N VAL A 119 7.97 -11.74 -9.75
CA VAL A 119 7.91 -12.87 -8.81
C VAL A 119 6.94 -12.55 -7.68
N VAL A 120 5.91 -13.37 -7.50
CA VAL A 120 5.01 -13.32 -6.35
C VAL A 120 5.49 -14.34 -5.32
N ARG A 121 5.95 -13.84 -4.17
CA ARG A 121 6.45 -14.64 -3.05
C ARG A 121 5.39 -14.73 -1.95
N PRO A 122 5.34 -15.84 -1.19
CA PRO A 122 4.56 -15.88 0.05
C PRO A 122 5.03 -14.76 0.97
N ARG A 123 4.10 -13.91 1.40
CA ARG A 123 4.34 -12.90 2.44
C ARG A 123 3.49 -13.26 3.65
N PHE A 124 4.09 -13.24 4.83
CA PHE A 124 3.36 -13.38 6.08
C PHE A 124 2.70 -12.06 6.42
N ALA A 125 1.54 -11.79 5.83
CA ALA A 125 0.70 -10.68 6.27
C ALA A 125 -0.15 -11.16 7.46
N ILE A 126 0.06 -10.55 8.63
CA ILE A 126 -0.79 -10.78 9.82
C ILE A 126 -2.23 -10.28 9.54
N SER A 127 -2.41 -9.45 8.50
CA SER A 127 -3.64 -8.76 8.12
C SER A 127 -4.57 -9.50 7.14
N GLY A 128 -4.40 -10.80 6.94
CA GLY A 128 -5.39 -11.61 6.22
C GLY A 128 -4.80 -12.59 5.23
N VAL A 129 -5.65 -13.53 4.84
CA VAL A 129 -5.34 -14.68 3.99
C VAL A 129 -5.10 -14.22 2.55
N SER A 130 -3.86 -13.88 2.21
CA SER A 130 -3.37 -13.83 0.83
C SER A 130 -2.04 -14.56 0.77
N GLY A 131 -1.93 -15.54 -0.13
CA GLY A 131 -0.73 -16.37 -0.26
C GLY A 131 -0.68 -17.66 0.58
N LEU A 132 -1.78 -18.13 1.19
CA LEU A 132 -1.79 -19.50 1.74
C LEU A 132 -1.55 -20.56 0.64
N GLU A 133 -1.98 -20.27 -0.58
CA GLU A 133 -1.70 -21.10 -1.75
C GLU A 133 -0.20 -21.19 -2.07
N THR A 134 0.59 -20.15 -1.77
CA THR A 134 2.05 -20.14 -1.99
C THR A 134 2.82 -20.78 -0.84
N LEU A 135 2.20 -20.97 0.34
CA LEU A 135 2.74 -21.84 1.39
C LEU A 135 2.67 -23.33 1.01
N LEU A 136 1.63 -23.73 0.26
CA LEU A 136 1.49 -25.10 -0.25
C LEU A 136 2.14 -25.30 -1.64
N SER A 137 2.07 -24.31 -2.53
CA SER A 137 2.45 -24.43 -3.96
C SER A 137 3.79 -23.76 -4.30
N GLY A 138 4.37 -22.96 -3.38
CA GLY A 138 5.59 -22.19 -3.63
C GLY A 138 5.34 -20.84 -4.33
N ALA A 139 6.41 -20.09 -4.61
CA ALA A 139 6.31 -18.83 -5.36
C ALA A 139 5.91 -19.08 -6.83
N TYR A 140 5.24 -18.11 -7.43
CA TYR A 140 4.85 -18.12 -8.84
C TYR A 140 5.26 -16.82 -9.54
N ILE A 141 5.26 -16.82 -10.88
CA ILE A 141 5.53 -15.62 -11.68
C ILE A 141 4.20 -15.03 -12.13
N GLY A 142 3.91 -13.80 -11.73
CA GLY A 142 2.76 -13.03 -12.23
C GLY A 142 3.07 -12.37 -13.57
N VAL A 143 2.05 -12.22 -14.40
CA VAL A 143 2.12 -11.57 -15.71
C VAL A 143 1.11 -10.44 -15.80
N ASP A 144 1.47 -9.38 -16.50
CA ASP A 144 0.56 -8.33 -16.94
C ASP A 144 0.70 -8.15 -18.44
N ALA A 145 -0.41 -8.31 -19.17
CA ALA A 145 -0.44 -8.38 -20.62
C ALA A 145 -0.04 -7.04 -21.25
N GLY A 146 0.90 -7.10 -22.19
CA GLY A 146 1.22 -5.96 -23.04
C GLY A 146 0.16 -5.69 -24.12
N LYS A 147 0.16 -4.49 -24.68
CA LYS A 147 -0.69 -4.05 -25.81
C LYS A 147 0.13 -3.86 -27.09
N SER A 148 1.45 -4.00 -27.04
CA SER A 148 2.33 -3.87 -28.20
C SER A 148 2.05 -4.96 -29.23
N ARG A 149 2.28 -4.64 -30.50
CA ARG A 149 2.26 -5.61 -31.61
C ARG A 149 3.63 -6.24 -31.86
N GLU A 150 4.68 -5.72 -31.24
CA GLU A 150 6.05 -6.23 -31.38
C GLU A 150 6.26 -7.43 -30.46
N SER A 151 6.46 -8.61 -31.04
CA SER A 151 6.82 -9.81 -30.27
C SER A 151 8.27 -9.75 -29.78
N THR A 152 8.50 -10.18 -28.54
CA THR A 152 9.84 -10.37 -27.98
C THR A 152 9.89 -11.65 -27.16
N ARG A 153 11.08 -12.23 -27.05
CA ARG A 153 11.35 -13.41 -26.21
C ARG A 153 12.20 -13.11 -24.99
N ASN A 154 12.72 -11.89 -24.86
CA ASN A 154 13.59 -11.52 -23.75
C ASN A 154 12.91 -10.41 -22.93
N PHE A 155 12.84 -10.63 -21.62
CA PHE A 155 12.16 -9.76 -20.68
C PHE A 155 13.02 -9.49 -19.45
N ILE A 156 12.79 -8.33 -18.84
CA ILE A 156 13.33 -7.98 -17.53
C ILE A 156 12.20 -8.17 -16.53
N GLY A 157 12.38 -9.09 -15.59
CA GLY A 157 11.45 -9.38 -14.52
C GLY A 157 11.55 -8.34 -13.40
N LEU A 158 10.40 -7.99 -12.82
CA LEU A 158 10.28 -7.11 -11.67
C LEU A 158 10.31 -7.93 -10.38
N GLU A 159 11.02 -7.44 -9.38
CA GLU A 159 11.10 -8.10 -8.05
C GLU A 159 9.87 -7.81 -7.18
N VAL A 160 9.16 -6.73 -7.51
CA VAL A 160 7.96 -6.27 -6.81
C VAL A 160 6.85 -6.18 -7.86
N PRO A 161 5.62 -6.64 -7.54
CA PRO A 161 4.48 -6.49 -8.44
C PRO A 161 4.33 -5.04 -8.89
N PRO A 162 4.03 -4.80 -10.17
CA PRO A 162 3.72 -3.46 -10.64
C PRO A 162 2.52 -2.93 -9.87
N VAL A 163 2.66 -1.70 -9.40
CA VAL A 163 1.72 -1.00 -8.51
C VAL A 163 0.30 -0.90 -9.13
N VAL A 164 0.20 -0.98 -10.46
CA VAL A 164 -1.04 -1.02 -11.26
C VAL A 164 -0.79 -1.94 -12.47
N THR A 165 -1.58 -3.01 -12.58
CA THR A 165 -1.67 -3.83 -13.79
C THR A 165 -2.45 -3.08 -14.88
N ALA A 166 -2.22 -3.38 -16.16
CA ALA A 166 -2.83 -2.64 -17.27
C ALA A 166 -4.37 -2.64 -17.27
N ASP A 167 -4.98 -3.58 -16.53
CA ASP A 167 -6.42 -3.75 -16.37
C ASP A 167 -7.00 -3.09 -15.10
N ALA A 168 -6.16 -2.69 -14.14
CA ALA A 168 -6.62 -2.08 -12.90
C ALA A 168 -7.16 -0.67 -13.17
N SER A 169 -8.48 -0.54 -13.17
CA SER A 169 -9.19 0.71 -13.39
C SER A 169 -9.41 1.45 -12.07
N GLY A 170 -8.82 2.63 -11.92
CA GLY A 170 -8.88 3.42 -10.68
C GLY A 170 -8.03 4.68 -10.76
N ARG A 171 -7.71 5.26 -9.60
CA ARG A 171 -6.74 6.36 -9.45
C ARG A 171 -5.77 6.06 -8.32
N GLN A 172 -4.54 6.53 -8.47
CA GLN A 172 -3.54 6.53 -7.41
C GLN A 172 -3.54 7.85 -6.64
N PHE A 173 -3.33 7.76 -5.34
CA PHE A 173 -3.09 8.91 -4.47
C PHE A 173 -1.86 8.64 -3.61
N VAL A 174 -1.22 9.71 -3.17
CA VAL A 174 -0.03 9.65 -2.31
C VAL A 174 -0.41 10.15 -0.93
N LEU A 175 -0.14 9.35 0.10
CA LEU A 175 -0.38 9.70 1.49
C LEU A 175 0.97 9.94 2.17
N ARG A 176 1.11 11.07 2.85
CA ARG A 176 2.27 11.40 3.70
C ARG A 176 1.95 11.03 5.14
N ALA A 177 2.87 10.34 5.80
CA ALA A 177 2.74 9.95 7.20
C ALA A 177 4.10 10.10 7.91
N GLN A 178 4.09 10.31 9.22
CA GLN A 178 5.31 10.30 10.05
C GLN A 178 5.79 8.88 10.35
N ASP A 179 4.87 7.92 10.36
CA ASP A 179 5.15 6.51 10.57
C ASP A 179 4.23 5.63 9.71
N LEU A 180 4.61 4.37 9.53
CA LEU A 180 3.87 3.41 8.71
C LEU A 180 2.71 2.77 9.51
N GLY A 181 2.76 2.83 10.83
CA GLY A 181 1.89 2.07 11.73
C GLY A 181 1.88 0.58 11.40
N SER A 182 0.68 0.03 11.26
CA SER A 182 0.43 -1.37 10.90
C SER A 182 0.13 -1.57 9.41
N LEU A 183 0.50 -0.61 8.55
CA LEU A 183 0.23 -0.67 7.11
C LEU A 183 1.33 -1.44 6.38
N ASP A 184 0.94 -2.22 5.38
CA ASP A 184 1.84 -2.88 4.44
C ASP A 184 1.24 -2.84 3.03
N ILE A 185 2.01 -3.25 2.02
CA ILE A 185 1.50 -3.45 0.67
C ILE A 185 0.38 -4.50 0.71
N GLY A 186 -0.79 -4.14 0.20
CA GLY A 186 -2.01 -4.95 0.26
C GLY A 186 -2.95 -4.54 1.40
N SER A 187 -2.56 -3.66 2.34
CA SER A 187 -3.47 -3.17 3.36
C SER A 187 -4.70 -2.51 2.73
N PRO A 188 -5.91 -2.79 3.23
CA PRO A 188 -7.14 -2.33 2.63
C PRO A 188 -7.34 -0.82 2.78
N VAL A 189 -7.92 -0.20 1.75
CA VAL A 189 -8.39 1.20 1.79
C VAL A 189 -9.91 1.19 1.86
N TYR A 190 -10.47 1.85 2.87
CA TYR A 190 -11.89 1.88 3.19
C TYR A 190 -12.53 3.24 2.90
N TYR A 191 -13.74 3.21 2.36
CA TYR A 191 -14.67 4.33 2.37
C TYR A 191 -15.94 3.90 3.11
N ARG A 192 -16.31 4.59 4.19
CA ARG A 192 -17.46 4.22 5.04
C ARG A 192 -17.49 2.72 5.40
N ARG A 193 -16.33 2.14 5.73
CA ARG A 193 -16.10 0.72 6.07
C ARG A 193 -16.23 -0.28 4.92
N VAL A 194 -16.41 0.17 3.68
CA VAL A 194 -16.38 -0.69 2.49
C VAL A 194 -14.97 -0.65 1.91
N GLN A 195 -14.35 -1.80 1.64
CA GLN A 195 -13.04 -1.85 0.99
C GLN A 195 -13.19 -1.41 -0.46
N VAL A 196 -12.52 -0.31 -0.81
CA VAL A 196 -12.58 0.33 -2.13
C VAL A 196 -11.21 0.37 -2.83
N GLY A 197 -10.17 -0.12 -2.17
CA GLY A 197 -8.81 -0.06 -2.68
C GLY A 197 -7.81 -0.75 -1.76
N GLN A 198 -6.53 -0.47 -2.01
CA GLN A 198 -5.42 -1.03 -1.24
C GLN A 198 -4.17 -0.14 -1.30
N VAL A 199 -3.30 -0.29 -0.30
CA VAL A 199 -1.93 0.23 -0.30
C VAL A 199 -1.12 -0.57 -1.32
N VAL A 200 -0.41 0.10 -2.21
CA VAL A 200 0.30 -0.52 -3.34
C VAL A 200 1.80 -0.32 -3.30
N ALA A 201 2.27 0.70 -2.58
CA ALA A 201 3.69 0.92 -2.30
C ALA A 201 3.86 1.83 -1.08
N TYR A 202 5.03 1.79 -0.45
CA TYR A 202 5.48 2.81 0.47
C TYR A 202 7.00 2.98 0.35
N GLN A 203 7.50 4.15 0.73
CA GLN A 203 8.93 4.44 0.79
C GLN A 203 9.21 5.47 1.89
N LEU A 204 10.34 5.33 2.56
CA LEU A 204 10.89 6.40 3.40
C LEU A 204 11.41 7.50 2.48
N ASP A 205 10.98 8.74 2.72
CA ASP A 205 11.46 9.88 1.96
C ASP A 205 12.95 10.13 2.24
N PRO A 206 13.69 10.75 1.30
CA PRO A 206 15.13 11.00 1.46
C PRO A 206 15.51 11.82 2.70
N ASN A 207 14.54 12.53 3.30
CA ASN A 207 14.73 13.29 4.53
C ASN A 207 14.83 12.40 5.79
N GLY A 208 14.50 11.11 5.68
CA GLY A 208 14.53 10.13 6.78
C GLY A 208 13.48 10.36 7.86
N ARG A 209 12.48 11.22 7.63
CA ARG A 209 11.45 11.59 8.61
C ARG A 209 10.05 11.24 8.18
N ASP A 210 9.76 11.39 6.89
CA ASP A 210 8.43 11.20 6.35
C ASP A 210 8.37 9.93 5.50
N ILE A 211 7.20 9.32 5.45
CA ILE A 211 6.91 8.15 4.63
C ILE A 211 5.88 8.56 3.58
N SER A 212 6.18 8.23 2.33
CA SER A 212 5.24 8.33 1.23
C SER A 212 4.61 6.97 0.98
N LEU A 213 3.31 6.85 1.27
CA LEU A 213 2.51 5.70 0.88
C LEU A 213 1.79 5.99 -0.43
N ARG A 214 1.68 5.00 -1.30
CA ARG A 214 0.84 5.07 -2.49
C ARG A 214 -0.35 4.15 -2.29
N VAL A 215 -1.54 4.70 -2.44
CA VAL A 215 -2.80 3.98 -2.38
C VAL A 215 -3.46 3.97 -3.74
N PHE A 216 -4.10 2.86 -4.08
CA PHE A 216 -4.91 2.72 -5.28
C PHE A 216 -6.37 2.58 -4.89
N VAL A 217 -7.23 3.42 -5.46
CA VAL A 217 -8.68 3.39 -5.27
C VAL A 217 -9.35 2.95 -6.56
N ASN A 218 -10.12 1.87 -6.50
CA ASN A 218 -10.77 1.26 -7.65
C ASN A 218 -11.90 2.14 -8.20
N LYS A 219 -12.15 2.10 -9.51
CA LYS A 219 -13.42 2.61 -10.07
C LYS A 219 -14.59 1.78 -9.54
N PRO A 220 -15.77 2.39 -9.28
CA PRO A 220 -16.10 3.81 -9.44
C PRO A 220 -15.78 4.69 -8.23
N TYR A 221 -15.14 4.14 -7.19
CA TYR A 221 -14.88 4.81 -5.91
C TYR A 221 -13.78 5.86 -5.99
N ASP A 222 -12.94 5.83 -7.03
CA ASP A 222 -11.91 6.84 -7.32
C ASP A 222 -12.47 8.28 -7.36
N LYS A 223 -13.75 8.43 -7.70
CA LYS A 223 -14.46 9.72 -7.73
C LYS A 223 -14.82 10.27 -6.35
N LEU A 224 -14.77 9.44 -5.30
CA LEU A 224 -15.09 9.84 -3.93
C LEU A 224 -13.93 10.58 -3.26
N VAL A 225 -12.72 10.50 -3.82
CA VAL A 225 -11.56 11.26 -3.37
C VAL A 225 -11.58 12.62 -4.08
N ASN A 226 -11.79 13.67 -3.32
CA ASN A 226 -11.79 15.08 -3.74
C ASN A 226 -10.68 15.86 -3.00
N GLY A 227 -10.56 17.16 -3.27
CA GLY A 227 -9.53 18.01 -2.64
C GLY A 227 -9.66 18.13 -1.11
N ASP A 228 -10.87 17.99 -0.57
CA ASP A 228 -11.14 18.09 0.87
C ASP A 228 -11.11 16.73 1.58
N THR A 229 -10.79 15.65 0.86
CA THR A 229 -10.77 14.29 1.41
C THR A 229 -9.65 14.14 2.42
N ARG A 230 -9.99 13.54 3.57
CA ARG A 230 -9.05 13.31 4.67
C ARG A 230 -8.86 11.82 4.87
N PHE A 231 -7.62 11.41 5.05
CA PHE A 231 -7.23 10.01 5.25
C PHE A 231 -6.75 9.81 6.69
N TRP A 232 -7.06 8.66 7.28
CA TRP A 232 -6.58 8.28 8.60
C TRP A 232 -6.32 6.77 8.70
N HIS A 233 -5.50 6.37 9.69
CA HIS A 233 -5.34 4.96 10.01
C HIS A 233 -6.65 4.37 10.53
N ALA A 234 -7.12 3.31 9.88
CA ALA A 234 -8.32 2.56 10.25
C ALA A 234 -8.05 1.45 11.29
N SER A 235 -6.87 1.45 11.91
CA SER A 235 -6.45 0.44 12.87
C SER A 235 -7.28 0.53 14.15
N GLY A 236 -7.79 -0.62 14.59
CA GLY A 236 -8.81 -0.69 15.62
C GLY A 236 -8.27 -0.58 17.04
N VAL A 237 -9.05 0.09 17.88
CA VAL A 237 -8.84 0.48 19.28
C VAL A 237 -8.24 1.88 19.42
N ASP A 238 -9.11 2.89 19.25
CA ASP A 238 -8.88 4.23 19.79
C ASP A 238 -9.36 4.24 21.25
N LEU A 239 -8.43 3.96 22.18
CA LEU A 239 -8.64 4.06 23.63
C LEU A 239 -8.22 5.46 24.07
N LYS A 240 -9.15 6.41 24.02
CA LYS A 240 -8.94 7.76 24.56
C LYS A 240 -9.56 7.88 25.94
N LEU A 241 -8.71 8.20 26.92
CA LEU A 241 -9.12 8.68 28.22
C LEU A 241 -8.94 10.19 28.21
N ASP A 242 -10.04 10.93 28.28
CA ASP A 242 -10.01 12.38 28.40
C ASP A 242 -10.74 12.85 29.67
N ALA A 243 -10.75 14.16 29.88
CA ALA A 243 -11.39 14.77 31.04
C ALA A 243 -12.92 14.52 31.09
N ASN A 244 -13.54 14.13 29.98
CA ASN A 244 -14.96 13.79 29.88
C ASN A 244 -15.24 12.30 30.14
N GLY A 245 -14.21 11.48 30.30
CA GLY A 245 -14.32 10.06 30.67
C GLY A 245 -13.60 9.11 29.72
N LEU A 246 -13.91 7.82 29.83
CA LEU A 246 -13.40 6.79 28.92
C LEU A 246 -14.26 6.77 27.66
N LYS A 247 -13.73 7.28 26.54
CA LYS A 247 -14.38 7.13 25.24
C LYS A 247 -13.83 5.88 24.55
N LEU A 248 -14.44 4.73 24.87
CA LEU A 248 -14.10 3.47 24.23
C LEU A 248 -14.94 3.29 22.96
N SER A 249 -14.34 3.55 21.79
CA SER A 249 -14.94 3.17 20.52
C SER A 249 -14.60 1.70 20.22
N THR A 250 -15.35 0.76 20.81
CA THR A 250 -15.27 -0.67 20.47
C THR A 250 -15.87 -0.89 19.08
N GLN A 251 -15.08 -0.65 18.04
CA GLN A 251 -15.46 -1.08 16.69
C GLN A 251 -15.29 -2.60 16.59
N SER A 252 -16.15 -3.23 15.78
CA SER A 252 -16.23 -4.67 15.56
C SER A 252 -14.85 -5.34 15.60
N LEU A 253 -14.63 -6.26 16.54
CA LEU A 253 -13.35 -6.95 16.75
C LEU A 253 -12.81 -7.64 15.48
N VAL A 254 -13.65 -7.91 14.48
CA VAL A 254 -13.25 -8.56 13.23
C VAL A 254 -12.48 -7.61 12.30
N THR A 255 -12.68 -6.29 12.40
CA THR A 255 -11.94 -5.27 11.60
C THR A 255 -10.66 -4.75 12.29
N VAL A 256 -10.46 -5.06 13.57
CA VAL A 256 -9.38 -4.51 14.41
C VAL A 256 -8.01 -5.13 14.11
N LEU A 257 -7.96 -6.38 13.64
CA LEU A 257 -6.70 -7.14 13.53
C LEU A 257 -5.86 -6.81 12.27
N LEU A 258 -6.45 -6.22 11.23
CA LEU A 258 -5.83 -6.20 9.91
C LEU A 258 -5.25 -4.83 9.52
N GLY A 259 -5.52 -3.78 10.30
CA GLY A 259 -5.11 -2.42 9.96
C GLY A 259 -5.67 -1.95 8.61
N GLY A 260 -5.48 -0.68 8.27
CA GLY A 260 -5.90 -0.17 6.97
C GLY A 260 -5.93 1.35 6.93
N VAL A 261 -6.31 1.89 5.78
CA VAL A 261 -6.50 3.33 5.59
C VAL A 261 -7.98 3.57 5.39
N ALA A 262 -8.56 4.57 6.04
CA ALA A 262 -9.92 5.02 5.75
C ALA A 262 -9.88 6.47 5.26
N PHE A 263 -10.86 6.84 4.45
CA PHE A 263 -11.01 8.22 4.00
C PHE A 263 -12.47 8.67 3.94
N GLN A 264 -12.64 9.99 4.09
CA GLN A 264 -13.92 10.68 3.95
C GLN A 264 -13.66 12.19 3.77
N ALA A 265 -14.55 12.86 3.04
CA ALA A 265 -14.61 14.31 3.02
C ALA A 265 -15.49 14.82 4.19
N PRO A 266 -15.12 15.91 4.88
CA PRO A 266 -15.94 16.54 5.91
C PRO A 266 -17.35 16.85 5.41
N ASP A 267 -18.34 16.84 6.30
CA ASP A 267 -19.75 17.08 5.92
C ASP A 267 -19.98 18.51 5.35
N ASN A 268 -19.11 19.45 5.70
CA ASN A 268 -19.08 20.82 5.19
C ASN A 268 -18.13 21.02 3.98
N SER A 269 -17.61 19.93 3.40
CA SER A 269 -16.76 19.95 2.21
C SER A 269 -17.45 20.66 1.04
N THR A 270 -16.76 21.59 0.40
CA THR A 270 -17.25 22.27 -0.82
C THR A 270 -16.60 21.71 -2.09
N ALA A 271 -15.55 20.88 -1.95
CA ALA A 271 -14.91 20.22 -3.07
C ALA A 271 -15.86 19.24 -3.77
N THR A 272 -16.27 19.60 -4.99
CA THR A 272 -17.15 18.79 -5.85
C THR A 272 -16.39 18.01 -6.92
N GLN A 273 -15.14 18.38 -7.22
CA GLN A 273 -14.34 17.73 -8.24
C GLN A 273 -13.47 16.62 -7.65
N PRO A 274 -13.44 15.42 -8.27
CA PRO A 274 -12.52 14.37 -7.91
C PRO A 274 -11.06 14.82 -8.05
N ALA A 275 -10.23 14.51 -7.07
CA ALA A 275 -8.81 14.81 -7.07
C ALA A 275 -8.10 14.11 -8.25
N SER A 276 -7.11 14.79 -8.83
CA SER A 276 -6.30 14.21 -9.90
C SER A 276 -5.42 13.07 -9.38
N GLU A 277 -4.98 12.22 -10.30
CA GLU A 277 -4.05 11.15 -9.96
C GLU A 277 -2.74 11.70 -9.38
N ASN A 278 -2.19 11.00 -8.39
CA ASN A 278 -1.00 11.38 -7.61
C ASN A 278 -1.18 12.64 -6.74
N THR A 279 -2.41 13.10 -6.50
CA THR A 279 -2.66 14.14 -5.48
C THR A 279 -2.15 13.64 -4.12
N GLN A 280 -1.49 14.55 -3.39
CA GLN A 280 -0.91 14.28 -2.08
C GLN A 280 -1.89 14.62 -0.96
N PHE A 281 -2.04 13.73 0.00
CA PHE A 281 -2.85 13.91 1.21
C PHE A 281 -2.03 13.57 2.46
N LEU A 282 -2.44 14.10 3.60
CA LEU A 282 -1.91 13.68 4.90
C LEU A 282 -2.66 12.44 5.39
N LEU A 283 -1.93 11.47 5.94
CA LEU A 283 -2.48 10.36 6.71
C LEU A 283 -2.44 10.71 8.18
N ALA A 284 -3.60 10.98 8.78
CA ALA A 284 -3.71 11.25 10.21
C ALA A 284 -3.66 9.95 11.04
N SER A 285 -3.32 10.07 12.32
CA SER A 285 -3.26 8.93 13.24
C SER A 285 -4.63 8.30 13.47
N ASP A 286 -5.70 9.09 13.45
CA ASP A 286 -7.07 8.61 13.63
C ASP A 286 -8.12 9.56 12.99
N GLN A 287 -9.38 9.11 12.98
CA GLN A 287 -10.49 9.87 12.40
C GLN A 287 -10.72 11.21 13.10
N SER A 288 -10.57 11.24 14.43
CA SER A 288 -10.81 12.47 15.21
C SER A 288 -9.77 13.52 14.86
N GLU A 289 -8.50 13.14 14.68
CA GLU A 289 -7.44 14.03 14.21
C GLU A 289 -7.67 14.47 12.77
N ALA A 290 -7.95 13.53 11.85
CA ALA A 290 -8.24 13.86 10.46
C ALA A 290 -9.39 14.86 10.35
N MET A 291 -10.46 14.71 11.13
CA MET A 291 -11.67 15.54 11.03
C MET A 291 -11.59 16.87 11.80
N LYS A 292 -10.48 17.20 12.47
CA LYS A 292 -10.31 18.52 13.11
C LYS A 292 -10.44 19.63 12.08
N GLU A 293 -11.19 20.67 12.40
CA GLU A 293 -11.27 21.85 11.53
C GLU A 293 -9.87 22.50 11.45
N PRO A 294 -9.41 22.89 10.24
CA PRO A 294 -8.17 23.65 10.11
C PRO A 294 -8.30 24.95 10.91
N GLU A 295 -7.33 25.22 11.77
CA GLU A 295 -7.30 26.48 12.50
C GLU A 295 -6.92 27.60 11.51
N GLU A 296 -7.86 28.53 11.25
CA GLU A 296 -7.66 29.64 10.31
C GLU A 296 -6.54 30.61 10.76
N LEU A 297 -6.31 30.70 12.07
CA LEU A 297 -5.32 31.58 12.68
C LEU A 297 -4.25 30.76 13.39
N ALA A 298 -2.99 31.22 13.30
CA ALA A 298 -1.88 30.60 13.99
C ALA A 298 -2.13 30.54 15.52
N PRO A 299 -1.80 29.42 16.20
CA PRO A 299 -1.93 29.32 17.64
C PRO A 299 -1.11 30.38 18.36
N ALA A 300 -1.69 30.98 19.41
CA ALA A 300 -1.00 31.94 20.27
C ALA A 300 -0.47 31.23 21.52
N LEU A 301 0.81 31.39 21.84
CA LEU A 301 1.42 30.80 23.03
C LEU A 301 1.34 31.75 24.22
N ALA A 302 1.16 31.19 25.41
CA ALA A 302 1.28 31.92 26.66
C ALA A 302 1.85 31.02 27.76
N VAL A 303 2.35 31.62 28.83
CA VAL A 303 2.79 30.91 30.03
C VAL A 303 1.86 31.20 31.19
N LEU A 304 1.48 30.16 31.91
CA LEU A 304 0.72 30.21 33.15
C LEU A 304 1.63 29.72 34.27
N ASN A 305 2.02 30.61 35.18
CA ASN A 305 2.83 30.24 36.32
C ASN A 305 1.92 29.86 37.49
N PHE A 306 1.98 28.60 37.92
CA PHE A 306 1.27 28.13 39.11
C PHE A 306 2.25 27.93 40.26
N ASP A 307 1.85 28.37 41.45
CA ASP A 307 2.60 28.12 42.70
C ASP A 307 2.11 26.86 43.42
N GLN A 308 1.00 26.27 42.96
CA GLN A 308 0.36 25.05 43.49
C GLN A 308 0.65 23.83 42.62
N SER A 309 0.46 22.64 43.19
CA SER A 309 0.67 21.37 42.48
C SER A 309 -0.09 21.31 41.15
N VAL A 310 0.63 20.98 40.07
CA VAL A 310 0.06 20.71 38.74
C VAL A 310 -0.22 19.21 38.52
N ARG A 311 -0.23 18.41 39.59
CA ARG A 311 -0.48 16.97 39.51
C ARG A 311 -1.86 16.70 38.93
N GLY A 312 -1.92 15.87 37.89
CA GLY A 312 -3.16 15.59 37.16
C GLY A 312 -3.32 16.42 35.89
N LEU A 313 -2.48 17.45 35.69
CA LEU A 313 -2.37 18.14 34.41
C LEU A 313 -1.37 17.40 33.50
N SER A 314 -1.69 17.28 32.22
CA SER A 314 -0.84 16.65 31.21
C SER A 314 -0.75 17.50 29.93
N PRO A 315 0.31 17.37 29.13
CA PRO A 315 0.30 17.88 27.75
C PRO A 315 -0.94 17.37 26.99
N GLY A 316 -1.58 18.24 26.24
CA GLY A 316 -2.87 18.01 25.57
C GLY A 316 -4.11 18.28 26.44
N ALA A 317 -3.97 18.56 27.75
CA ALA A 317 -5.11 18.93 28.58
C ALA A 317 -5.79 20.20 28.04
N PRO A 318 -7.13 20.28 28.01
CA PRO A 318 -7.83 21.39 27.40
C PRO A 318 -7.64 22.68 28.21
N VAL A 319 -7.58 23.80 27.48
CA VAL A 319 -7.79 25.12 28.05
C VAL A 319 -9.22 25.53 27.74
N ASP A 320 -10.02 25.64 28.79
CA ASP A 320 -11.46 25.87 28.73
C ASP A 320 -11.78 27.31 29.08
N PHE A 321 -12.67 27.94 28.32
CA PHE A 321 -13.30 29.19 28.67
C PHE A 321 -14.82 28.96 28.80
N ARG A 322 -15.29 28.77 30.04
CA ARG A 322 -16.71 28.60 30.38
C ARG A 322 -17.41 27.47 29.60
N GLY A 323 -16.75 26.33 29.46
CA GLY A 323 -17.26 25.14 28.76
C GLY A 323 -16.91 25.06 27.28
N VAL A 324 -16.10 25.99 26.76
CA VAL A 324 -15.62 25.99 25.38
C VAL A 324 -14.10 25.81 25.37
N ILE A 325 -13.62 24.78 24.65
CA ILE A 325 -12.18 24.53 24.51
C ILE A 325 -11.56 25.56 23.55
N VAL A 326 -10.79 26.49 24.12
CA VAL A 326 -10.13 27.59 23.42
C VAL A 326 -8.63 27.36 23.22
N GLY A 327 -8.10 26.25 23.72
CA GLY A 327 -6.68 25.93 23.64
C GLY A 327 -6.34 24.58 24.26
N GLN A 328 -5.05 24.30 24.37
CA GLN A 328 -4.54 23.13 25.08
C GLN A 328 -3.19 23.38 25.75
N VAL A 329 -2.85 22.56 26.73
CA VAL A 329 -1.54 22.57 27.39
C VAL A 329 -0.50 21.98 26.46
N ARG A 330 0.54 22.74 26.13
CA ARG A 330 1.65 22.28 25.28
C ARG A 330 2.74 21.58 26.09
N SER A 331 3.12 22.14 27.23
CA SER A 331 4.16 21.57 28.10
C SER A 331 4.04 22.07 29.53
N ILE A 332 4.59 21.28 30.46
CA ILE A 332 4.62 21.58 31.89
C ILE A 332 6.08 21.54 32.34
N GLY A 333 6.54 22.58 33.02
CA GLY A 333 7.88 22.68 33.56
C GLY A 333 7.90 22.87 35.07
N ILE A 334 9.11 22.89 35.62
CA ILE A 334 9.41 23.27 37.00
C ILE A 334 10.59 24.24 36.97
N GLU A 335 10.48 25.34 37.70
CA GLU A 335 11.52 26.36 37.76
C GLU A 335 11.79 26.75 39.20
N TYR A 336 13.07 26.72 39.60
CA TYR A 336 13.51 27.19 40.90
C TYR A 336 13.83 28.68 40.87
N GLN A 337 13.05 29.48 41.60
CA GLN A 337 13.25 30.91 41.76
C GLN A 337 14.23 31.17 42.92
N ARG A 338 15.50 31.45 42.60
CA ARG A 338 16.57 31.63 43.61
C ARG A 338 16.32 32.82 44.53
N ASP A 339 15.72 33.88 44.01
CA ASP A 339 15.34 35.10 44.72
C ASP A 339 14.24 34.83 45.76
N LYS A 340 13.23 34.04 45.39
CA LYS A 340 12.10 33.68 46.27
C LYS A 340 12.34 32.40 47.08
N LYS A 341 13.42 31.67 46.79
CA LYS A 341 13.73 30.33 47.32
C LYS A 341 12.55 29.36 47.20
N ALA A 342 11.77 29.49 46.12
CA ALA A 342 10.54 28.74 45.87
C ALA A 342 10.58 28.08 44.49
N PHE A 343 9.75 27.06 44.29
CA PHE A 343 9.52 26.47 42.97
C PHE A 343 8.22 27.02 42.41
N ARG A 344 8.23 27.32 41.10
CA ARG A 344 7.01 27.58 40.32
C ARG A 344 6.88 26.56 39.20
N MET A 345 5.64 26.35 38.77
CA MET A 345 5.30 25.42 37.71
C MET A 345 4.83 26.20 36.48
N PRO A 346 5.76 26.55 35.55
CA PRO A 346 5.38 27.17 34.29
C PRO A 346 4.66 26.16 33.39
N VAL A 347 3.42 26.47 33.05
CA VAL A 347 2.60 25.71 32.11
C VAL A 347 2.48 26.51 30.84
N VAL A 348 3.04 25.99 29.75
CA VAL A 348 2.91 26.59 28.42
C VAL A 348 1.60 26.12 27.81
N VAL A 349 0.76 27.06 27.43
CA VAL A 349 -0.51 26.81 26.76
C VAL A 349 -0.48 27.38 25.35
N GLU A 350 -1.21 26.74 24.46
CA GLU A 350 -1.50 27.25 23.13
C GLU A 350 -3.00 27.54 23.01
N PHE A 351 -3.32 28.72 22.50
CA PHE A 351 -4.67 29.21 22.28
C PHE A 351 -5.00 29.21 20.79
N TYR A 352 -6.27 28.96 20.48
CA TYR A 352 -6.83 29.02 19.13
C TYR A 352 -7.68 30.30 19.00
N PRO A 353 -7.15 31.40 18.43
CA PRO A 353 -7.84 32.69 18.44
C PRO A 353 -9.17 32.68 17.66
N SER A 354 -9.23 31.90 16.58
CA SER A 354 -10.41 31.57 15.79
C SER A 354 -11.60 31.14 16.66
N ARG A 355 -11.36 30.24 17.62
CA ARG A 355 -12.39 29.71 18.54
C ARG A 355 -12.90 30.71 19.57
N MET A 356 -12.11 31.74 19.85
CA MET A 356 -12.49 32.85 20.73
C MET A 356 -13.18 34.01 19.97
N GLY A 357 -13.42 33.84 18.67
CA GLY A 357 -14.04 34.86 17.82
C GLY A 357 -13.09 35.97 17.37
N PHE A 358 -11.78 35.80 17.56
CA PHE A 358 -10.78 36.73 17.02
C PHE A 358 -10.64 36.54 15.52
N ARG A 359 -10.40 37.64 14.80
CA ARG A 359 -10.12 37.64 13.36
C ARG A 359 -8.66 37.97 13.11
N GLU A 360 -8.19 37.77 11.88
CA GLU A 360 -6.81 38.05 11.48
C GLU A 360 -6.36 39.48 11.86
N ARG A 361 -7.23 40.48 11.64
CA ARG A 361 -7.00 41.88 12.05
C ARG A 361 -6.78 42.11 13.55
N ASP A 362 -7.17 41.17 14.39
CA ASP A 362 -7.04 41.23 15.85
C ASP A 362 -5.75 40.56 16.32
N VAL A 363 -5.18 39.67 15.49
CA VAL A 363 -3.97 38.90 15.76
C VAL A 363 -2.82 39.17 14.77
N SER A 364 -2.93 40.17 13.90
CA SER A 364 -1.85 40.53 12.98
C SER A 364 -0.83 41.49 13.60
N ASP A 365 -1.25 42.33 14.54
CA ASP A 365 -0.42 43.32 15.22
C ASP A 365 -0.17 42.96 16.68
N GLU A 366 1.10 42.81 17.05
CA GLU A 366 1.54 42.50 18.41
C GLU A 366 1.11 43.56 19.45
N ALA A 367 1.04 44.83 19.08
CA ALA A 367 0.58 45.89 19.98
C ALA A 367 -0.93 45.75 20.25
N LYS A 368 -1.70 45.40 19.21
CA LYS A 368 -3.14 45.16 19.32
C LYS A 368 -3.45 43.87 20.09
N LYS A 369 -2.73 42.77 19.85
CA LYS A 369 -2.81 41.55 20.68
C LYS A 369 -2.61 41.88 22.15
N ARG A 370 -1.52 42.61 22.45
CA ARG A 370 -1.18 43.03 23.81
C ARG A 370 -2.28 43.87 24.44
N SER A 371 -2.84 44.85 23.71
CA SER A 371 -3.91 45.69 24.26
C SER A 371 -5.19 44.90 24.55
N ILE A 372 -5.54 43.91 23.72
CA ILE A 372 -6.66 42.99 23.96
C ILE A 372 -6.40 42.18 25.23
N VAL A 373 -5.24 41.51 25.32
CA VAL A 373 -4.87 40.69 26.50
C VAL A 373 -4.85 41.55 27.77
N GLN A 374 -4.26 42.75 27.73
CA GLN A 374 -4.29 43.70 28.84
C GLN A 374 -5.71 44.07 29.24
N GLY A 375 -6.60 44.31 28.27
CA GLY A 375 -8.01 44.58 28.52
C GLY A 375 -8.72 43.44 29.22
N LEU A 376 -8.46 42.19 28.81
CA LEU A 376 -9.00 40.99 29.43
C LEU A 376 -8.49 40.81 30.86
N VAL A 377 -7.19 40.97 31.07
CA VAL A 377 -6.54 40.89 32.39
C VAL A 377 -7.06 41.98 33.34
N LYS A 378 -7.20 43.23 32.86
CA LYS A 378 -7.77 44.35 33.61
C LYS A 378 -9.21 44.10 34.05
N ARG A 379 -9.99 43.37 33.24
CA ARG A 379 -11.36 42.95 33.57
C ARG A 379 -11.41 41.74 34.51
N GLY A 380 -10.25 41.23 34.95
CA GLY A 380 -10.15 40.15 35.92
C GLY A 380 -9.95 38.76 35.32
N MET A 381 -9.58 38.63 34.04
CA MET A 381 -9.29 37.31 33.47
C MET A 381 -8.16 36.63 34.24
N ARG A 382 -8.37 35.39 34.71
CA ARG A 382 -7.36 34.55 35.34
C ARG A 382 -7.48 33.11 34.82
N ALA A 383 -6.35 32.42 34.79
CA ALA A 383 -6.31 30.97 34.64
C ALA A 383 -6.34 30.27 36.00
N GLN A 384 -7.13 29.21 36.12
CA GLN A 384 -7.27 28.41 37.32
C GLN A 384 -7.17 26.92 36.94
N LEU A 385 -6.48 26.12 37.75
CA LEU A 385 -6.56 24.66 37.59
C LEU A 385 -7.88 24.16 38.18
N ARG A 386 -8.62 23.38 37.41
CA ARG A 386 -9.87 22.74 37.87
C ARG A 386 -9.84 21.26 37.55
N THR A 387 -10.49 20.46 38.39
CA THR A 387 -10.63 19.03 38.17
C THR A 387 -11.66 18.77 37.07
N GLY A 388 -11.20 18.15 35.98
CA GLY A 388 -12.08 17.74 34.87
C GLY A 388 -12.72 16.38 35.15
N ASN A 389 -11.93 15.42 35.63
CA ASN A 389 -12.40 14.08 35.94
C ASN A 389 -12.11 13.72 37.40
N LEU A 390 -13.17 13.57 38.20
CA LEU A 390 -13.09 13.25 39.63
C LEU A 390 -12.55 11.83 39.89
N LEU A 391 -12.67 10.90 38.94
CA LEU A 391 -12.21 9.51 39.10
C LEU A 391 -10.71 9.38 38.89
N THR A 392 -10.17 10.07 37.87
CA THR A 392 -8.75 9.99 37.50
C THR A 392 -7.92 11.10 38.14
N GLY A 393 -8.56 12.14 38.68
CA GLY A 393 -7.90 13.34 39.18
C GLY A 393 -7.31 14.21 38.07
N GLN A 394 -7.77 14.03 36.82
CA GLN A 394 -7.26 14.80 35.68
C GLN A 394 -7.69 16.26 35.79
N LEU A 395 -6.72 17.17 35.65
CA LEU A 395 -6.91 18.62 35.67
C LEU A 395 -7.02 19.18 34.25
N TYR A 396 -7.70 20.31 34.15
CA TYR A 396 -7.69 21.18 32.98
C TYR A 396 -7.43 22.63 33.41
N VAL A 397 -7.09 23.48 32.45
CA VAL A 397 -6.91 24.92 32.70
C VAL A 397 -8.23 25.63 32.40
N ALA A 398 -8.85 26.22 33.40
CA ALA A 398 -10.04 27.06 33.25
C ALA A 398 -9.64 28.54 33.16
N LEU A 399 -10.00 29.21 32.08
CA LEU A 399 -9.99 30.66 31.97
C LEU A 399 -11.35 31.22 32.37
N ASP A 400 -11.36 32.14 33.32
CA ASP A 400 -12.58 32.85 33.73
C ASP A 400 -12.27 34.26 34.22
N PHE A 401 -13.31 35.05 34.45
CA PHE A 401 -13.22 36.40 34.98
C PHE A 401 -13.50 36.41 36.49
N PHE A 402 -12.51 36.85 37.25
CA PHE A 402 -12.56 37.01 38.69
C PHE A 402 -12.53 38.51 39.03
N PRO A 403 -13.69 39.18 39.10
CA PRO A 403 -13.75 40.64 39.24
C PRO A 403 -13.18 41.17 40.56
N LYS A 404 -13.03 40.31 41.57
CA LYS A 404 -12.44 40.64 42.87
C LYS A 404 -10.97 40.24 43.00
N ALA A 405 -10.38 39.61 41.98
CA ALA A 405 -8.99 39.19 42.04
C ALA A 405 -8.07 40.42 42.11
N PRO A 406 -7.03 40.40 42.96
CA PRO A 406 -6.06 41.49 43.02
C PRO A 406 -5.37 41.68 41.66
N PRO A 407 -4.91 42.90 41.33
CA PRO A 407 -4.13 43.14 40.12
C PRO A 407 -2.91 42.20 40.08
N PRO A 408 -2.58 41.62 38.92
CA PRO A 408 -1.43 40.73 38.83
C PRO A 408 -0.14 41.52 39.09
N LYS A 409 0.75 40.94 39.89
CA LYS A 409 2.09 41.48 40.15
C LYS A 409 3.04 40.96 39.06
N ASP A 410 3.89 41.83 38.53
CA ASP A 410 5.02 41.45 37.65
C ASP A 410 4.63 40.70 36.36
N LEU A 411 3.54 41.09 35.70
CA LEU A 411 3.09 40.46 34.47
C LEU A 411 3.93 40.91 33.25
N ASP A 412 4.77 40.03 32.72
CA ASP A 412 5.48 40.28 31.47
C ASP A 412 4.62 39.91 30.25
N LEU A 413 3.98 40.92 29.68
CA LEU A 413 3.21 40.81 28.44
C LEU A 413 4.05 41.12 27.19
N ASN A 414 5.31 41.49 27.33
CA ASN A 414 6.22 41.82 26.23
C ASN A 414 7.15 40.65 25.86
N ALA A 415 7.24 39.62 26.70
CA ALA A 415 7.92 38.38 26.38
C ALA A 415 7.35 37.71 25.12
N THR A 416 8.19 36.92 24.44
CA THR A 416 7.79 36.11 23.28
C THR A 416 6.63 35.16 23.59
N MET A 417 6.53 34.72 24.85
CA MET A 417 5.35 34.05 25.38
C MET A 417 4.83 34.91 26.53
N PRO A 418 3.75 35.69 26.34
CA PRO A 418 3.21 36.54 27.38
C PRO A 418 2.75 35.69 28.57
N GLU A 419 2.98 36.20 29.77
CA GLU A 419 2.45 35.60 30.98
C GLU A 419 0.96 35.97 31.12
N LEU A 420 0.11 34.97 31.37
CA LEU A 420 -1.28 35.22 31.78
C LEU A 420 -1.42 34.94 33.28
N PRO A 421 -2.16 35.80 33.99
CA PRO A 421 -2.26 35.71 35.44
C PRO A 421 -3.05 34.49 35.87
N THR A 422 -2.57 33.81 36.90
CA THR A 422 -3.19 32.62 37.48
C THR A 422 -3.90 32.95 38.81
N THR A 423 -4.76 32.05 39.26
CA THR A 423 -5.37 32.08 40.59
C THR A 423 -5.36 30.65 41.17
N PRO A 424 -5.24 30.49 42.51
CA PRO A 424 -5.30 29.18 43.14
C PRO A 424 -6.59 28.42 42.82
N GLY A 425 -6.51 27.09 42.83
CA GLY A 425 -7.66 26.20 42.68
C GLY A 425 -8.60 26.28 43.89
N ALA A 426 -9.88 25.98 43.70
CA ALA A 426 -10.87 26.01 44.80
C ALA A 426 -10.61 24.98 45.92
N PHE A 427 -9.72 24.01 45.69
CA PHE A 427 -9.33 22.98 46.67
C PHE A 427 -7.95 23.24 47.30
N ASP A 428 -7.25 24.30 46.86
CA ASP A 428 -5.91 24.68 47.31
C ASP A 428 -5.94 25.93 48.22
N GLU A 429 -7.14 26.40 48.59
CA GLU A 429 -7.38 27.56 49.48
C GLU A 429 -7.51 27.17 50.96
#